data_AF-A0A9X0CLR1-F1
#
_entry.id   AF-A0A9X0CLR1-F1
#
_cell.length_a   1.000
_cell.length_b   1.000
_cell.length_c   1.000
_cell.angle_alpha   90.00
_cell.angle_beta   90.00
_cell.angle_gamma   90.00
#
_symmetry.space_group_name_H-M   'P 1'
#
loop_
_entity.id
_entity.type
_entity.pdbx_description
1 polymer ?
#
loop_
_entity_poly.entity_id
_entity_poly.type
_entity_poly.pdbx_seq_one_letter_code
_entity_poly.pdbx_strand_id
1 'polypeptide(L)'
;MRNHLAEDVLSKKMLYLLQAYKKNVSQTQGHEAAYLDKTIEFIDMTSKVANIFSDRRPVSSLDDHRLATNQQVLDYLNKWEKDAEAHTELRKSERGKRLLSDKLRFDLSSMIIGFQEVCKTAFEHFPGSTISPFRTNSDLVENIFCQERGHNGQNSNPTYAQYGPTMNSIVLGQTTTTTSSNTGSVENLCFFKNGPFRSNKK
;
A
#
# COMPACT_ATOMS: atom_id res chain seq x y z
N MET A 1 -7.90 2.71 12.97
CA MET A 1 -6.78 1.74 13.03
C MET A 1 -5.50 2.51 12.68
N ARG A 2 -4.34 2.22 13.30
CA ARG A 2 -3.10 2.99 13.07
C ARG A 2 -2.20 2.25 12.07
N ASN A 3 -2.37 2.53 10.77
CA ASN A 3 -1.57 1.91 9.71
C ASN A 3 -0.09 2.32 9.77
N HIS A 4 0.20 3.52 10.30
CA HIS A 4 1.54 4.09 10.40
C HIS A 4 2.55 3.19 11.14
N LEU A 5 2.11 2.45 12.18
CA LEU A 5 3.00 1.53 12.90
C LEU A 5 3.41 0.33 12.04
N ALA A 6 2.47 -0.20 11.24
CA ALA A 6 2.76 -1.29 10.33
C ALA A 6 3.68 -0.82 9.19
N GLU A 7 3.43 0.39 8.66
CA GLU A 7 4.29 1.01 7.66
C GLU A 7 5.72 1.21 8.18
N ASP A 8 5.89 1.72 9.41
CA ASP A 8 7.21 1.91 10.02
C ASP A 8 7.99 0.59 10.14
N VAL A 9 7.31 -0.50 10.53
CA VAL A 9 7.90 -1.84 10.67
C VAL A 9 8.22 -2.48 9.32
N LEU A 10 7.35 -2.31 8.31
CA LEU A 10 7.54 -2.89 6.98
C LEU A 10 8.31 -1.94 6.04
N SER A 11 8.95 -0.91 6.58
CA SER A 11 9.67 0.10 5.80
C SER A 11 11.10 -0.32 5.45
N LYS A 12 11.67 0.39 4.48
CA LYS A 12 13.11 0.36 4.18
C LYS A 12 13.99 0.72 5.38
N LYS A 13 13.50 1.52 6.33
CA LYS A 13 14.26 1.89 7.53
C LYS A 13 14.43 0.68 8.45
N MET A 14 13.36 -0.10 8.65
CA MET A 14 13.43 -1.34 9.43
C MET A 14 14.33 -2.37 8.74
N LEU A 15 14.24 -2.48 7.41
CA LEU A 15 15.14 -3.33 6.62
C LEU A 15 16.61 -2.99 6.91
N TYR A 16 16.96 -1.70 6.82
CA TYR A 16 18.32 -1.23 7.09
C TYR A 16 18.75 -1.54 8.53
N LEU A 17 17.86 -1.32 9.50
CA LEU A 17 18.13 -1.61 10.91
C LEU A 17 18.45 -3.09 11.13
N LEU A 18 17.67 -4.00 10.55
CA LEU A 18 17.91 -5.44 10.67
C LEU A 18 19.18 -5.90 9.97
N GLN A 19 19.50 -5.34 8.80
CA GLN A 19 20.77 -5.61 8.11
C GLN A 19 21.97 -5.13 8.94
N ALA A 20 21.88 -3.94 9.53
CA ALA A 20 22.91 -3.40 10.42
C ALA A 20 23.05 -4.25 11.70
N TYR A 21 21.93 -4.71 12.27
CA TYR A 21 21.92 -5.60 13.42
C TYR A 21 22.57 -6.95 13.11
N LYS A 22 22.20 -7.59 11.99
CA LYS A 22 22.83 -8.84 11.52
C LYS A 22 24.35 -8.66 11.40
N LYS A 23 24.80 -7.58 10.76
CA LYS A 23 26.22 -7.28 10.59
C LYS A 23 26.93 -7.11 11.93
N ASN A 24 26.30 -6.41 12.89
CA ASN A 24 26.87 -6.24 14.22
C ASN A 24 27.04 -7.59 14.93
N VAL A 25 25.98 -8.39 15.04
CA VAL A 25 26.01 -9.70 15.70
C VAL A 25 27.10 -10.61 15.14
N SER A 26 27.23 -10.67 13.82
CA SER A 26 28.27 -11.48 13.17
C SER A 26 29.69 -10.98 13.40
N GLN A 27 29.87 -9.68 13.68
CA GLN A 27 31.19 -9.08 13.96
C GLN A 27 31.57 -9.12 15.44
N THR A 28 30.64 -8.88 16.37
CA THR A 28 30.93 -8.80 17.81
C THR A 28 30.74 -10.10 18.56
N GLN A 29 29.81 -10.96 18.14
CA GLN A 29 29.46 -12.17 18.90
C GLN A 29 30.01 -13.46 18.29
N GLY A 30 30.66 -13.39 17.12
CA GLY A 30 31.20 -14.58 16.43
C GLY A 30 30.14 -15.59 15.98
N HIS A 31 28.86 -15.25 16.12
CA HIS A 31 27.74 -16.10 15.72
C HIS A 31 27.28 -15.73 14.31
N GLU A 32 27.16 -16.73 13.45
CA GLU A 32 26.52 -16.59 12.14
C GLU A 32 25.02 -16.31 12.35
N ALA A 33 24.57 -15.09 12.04
CA ALA A 33 23.19 -14.68 12.23
C ALA A 33 22.29 -15.07 11.05
N ALA A 34 22.49 -16.28 10.51
CA ALA A 34 21.74 -16.80 9.36
C ALA A 34 20.23 -16.92 9.63
N TYR A 35 19.84 -17.08 10.90
CA TYR A 35 18.43 -17.11 11.30
C TYR A 35 17.65 -15.83 10.95
N LEU A 36 18.35 -14.70 10.73
CA LEU A 36 17.72 -13.43 10.33
C LEU A 36 17.45 -13.32 8.83
N ASP A 37 18.02 -14.19 8.00
CA ASP A 37 18.01 -14.01 6.55
C ASP A 37 16.61 -14.05 5.96
N LYS A 38 15.77 -14.98 6.43
CA LYS A 38 14.38 -15.07 6.00
C LYS A 38 13.55 -13.90 6.47
N THR A 39 13.83 -13.34 7.64
CA THR A 39 13.16 -12.13 8.13
C THR A 39 13.56 -10.91 7.30
N ILE A 40 14.85 -10.76 6.97
CA ILE A 40 15.36 -9.69 6.12
C ILE A 40 14.76 -9.80 4.71
N GLU A 41 14.73 -11.01 4.14
CA GLU A 41 14.12 -11.27 2.83
C GLU A 41 12.63 -10.90 2.83
N PHE A 42 11.88 -11.31 3.85
CA PHE A 42 10.47 -10.96 4.00
C PHE A 42 10.24 -9.44 4.11
N ILE A 43 11.06 -8.75 4.91
CA ILE A 43 10.95 -7.29 5.08
C ILE A 43 11.37 -6.55 3.81
N ASP A 44 12.35 -7.05 3.05
CA ASP A 44 12.69 -6.50 1.74
C ASP A 44 11.49 -6.56 0.79
N MET A 45 10.86 -7.73 0.67
CA MET A 45 9.69 -7.91 -0.21
C MET A 45 8.49 -7.06 0.20
N THR A 46 8.16 -7.02 1.49
CA THR A 46 7.04 -6.18 1.97
C THR A 46 7.33 -4.70 1.81
N SER A 47 8.58 -4.26 2.02
CA SER A 47 8.96 -2.87 1.79
C SER A 47 8.84 -2.47 0.31
N LYS A 48 9.13 -3.38 -0.63
CA LYS A 48 8.95 -3.12 -2.06
C LYS A 48 7.48 -2.87 -2.40
N VAL A 49 6.57 -3.73 -1.90
CA VAL A 49 5.12 -3.55 -2.08
C VAL A 49 4.68 -2.21 -1.51
N ALA A 50 5.01 -1.92 -0.25
CA ALA A 50 4.63 -0.67 0.40
C ALA A 50 5.13 0.56 -0.38
N ASN A 51 6.39 0.54 -0.84
CA ASN A 51 6.94 1.66 -1.61
C ASN A 51 6.25 1.85 -2.96
N ILE A 52 5.88 0.77 -3.66
CA ILE A 52 5.21 0.85 -4.96
C ILE A 52 3.81 1.44 -4.78
N PHE A 53 3.01 0.86 -3.88
CA PHE A 53 1.62 1.27 -3.71
C PHE A 53 1.45 2.58 -2.93
N SER A 54 2.50 3.11 -2.32
CA SER A 54 2.51 4.48 -1.78
C SER A 54 3.16 5.50 -2.74
N ASP A 55 3.66 5.07 -3.90
CA ASP A 55 4.30 5.97 -4.87
C ASP A 55 3.26 6.87 -5.54
N ARG A 56 3.50 8.19 -5.45
CA ARG A 56 2.66 9.20 -6.09
C ARG A 56 2.94 9.35 -7.57
N ARG A 57 4.14 8.98 -8.01
CA ARG A 57 4.57 9.13 -9.40
C ARG A 57 3.77 8.17 -10.29
N PRO A 58 3.19 8.66 -11.39
CA PRO A 58 2.44 7.80 -12.30
C PRO A 58 3.34 6.75 -12.96
N VAL A 59 2.78 5.59 -13.26
CA VAL A 59 3.28 4.59 -14.20
C VAL A 59 2.71 4.95 -15.58
N SER A 60 3.55 5.00 -16.60
CA SER A 60 3.15 5.41 -17.96
C SER A 60 3.57 4.41 -19.05
N SER A 61 4.22 3.32 -18.68
CA SER A 61 4.67 2.26 -19.60
C SER A 61 4.67 0.90 -18.90
N LEU A 62 4.56 -0.17 -19.70
CA LEU A 62 4.76 -1.54 -19.23
C LEU A 62 6.21 -1.86 -18.86
N ASP A 63 7.16 -1.06 -19.35
CA ASP A 63 8.58 -1.19 -19.02
C ASP A 63 8.95 -0.57 -17.66
N ASP A 64 7.96 -0.08 -16.89
CA ASP A 64 8.22 0.51 -15.59
C ASP A 64 8.78 -0.54 -14.62
N HIS A 65 9.97 -0.27 -14.08
CA HIS A 65 10.66 -1.13 -13.12
C HIS A 65 9.81 -1.55 -11.91
N ARG A 66 8.80 -0.76 -11.53
CA ARG A 66 7.87 -1.10 -10.45
C ARG A 66 7.01 -2.30 -10.81
N LEU A 67 6.60 -2.45 -12.07
CA LEU A 67 5.83 -3.62 -12.53
C LEU A 67 6.67 -4.90 -12.52
N ALA A 68 7.95 -4.80 -12.89
CA ALA A 68 8.90 -5.91 -12.75
C ALA A 68 9.17 -6.25 -11.27
N THR A 69 9.27 -5.24 -10.41
CA THR A 69 9.44 -5.45 -8.96
C THR A 69 8.21 -6.15 -8.35
N ASN A 70 7.00 -5.78 -8.79
CA ASN A 70 5.77 -6.46 -8.42
C ASN A 70 5.80 -7.96 -8.80
N GLN A 71 6.29 -8.28 -10.00
CA GLN A 71 6.45 -9.68 -10.41
C GLN A 71 7.42 -10.43 -9.51
N GLN A 72 8.57 -9.83 -9.15
CA GLN A 72 9.53 -10.45 -8.22
C GLN A 72 8.89 -10.76 -6.85
N VAL A 73 8.06 -9.87 -6.33
CA VAL A 73 7.33 -10.10 -5.08
C VAL A 73 6.34 -11.26 -5.23
N LEU A 74 5.59 -11.29 -6.34
CA LEU A 74 4.63 -12.37 -6.60
C LEU A 74 5.34 -13.73 -6.71
N ASP A 75 6.47 -13.79 -7.40
CA ASP A 75 7.29 -15.00 -7.51
C ASP A 75 7.81 -15.46 -6.15
N TYR A 76 8.23 -14.53 -5.29
CA TYR A 76 8.62 -14.80 -3.91
C TYR A 76 7.46 -15.41 -3.10
N LEU A 77 6.26 -14.82 -3.17
CA LEU A 77 5.08 -15.33 -2.44
C LEU A 77 4.71 -16.74 -2.89
N ASN A 78 4.70 -16.97 -4.21
CA ASN A 78 4.42 -18.29 -4.79
C ASN A 78 5.46 -19.33 -4.41
N LYS A 79 6.75 -18.94 -4.37
CA LYS A 79 7.83 -19.82 -3.93
C LYS A 79 7.68 -20.17 -2.44
N TRP A 80 7.40 -19.17 -1.60
CA TRP A 80 7.20 -19.38 -0.16
C TRP A 80 6.03 -20.34 0.12
N GLU A 81 4.93 -20.21 -0.62
CA GLU A 81 3.80 -21.14 -0.53
C GLU A 81 4.18 -22.57 -0.92
N LYS A 82 4.86 -22.75 -2.07
CA LYS A 82 5.35 -24.06 -2.51
C LYS A 82 6.32 -24.70 -1.52
N ASP A 83 7.25 -23.91 -0.98
CA ASP A 83 8.23 -24.38 0.01
C ASP A 83 7.52 -24.84 1.29
N ALA A 84 6.47 -24.14 1.71
CA ALA A 84 5.66 -24.54 2.87
C ALA A 84 4.81 -25.79 2.60
N GLU A 85 4.30 -25.96 1.37
CA GLU A 85 3.54 -27.15 0.95
C GLU A 85 4.40 -28.40 0.82
N ALA A 86 5.67 -28.24 0.42
CA ALA A 86 6.64 -29.34 0.28
C ALA A 86 6.91 -30.08 1.61
N HIS A 87 6.63 -29.44 2.75
CA HIS A 87 6.69 -30.06 4.09
C HIS A 87 5.53 -31.04 4.33
N THR A 88 5.50 -32.12 3.56
CA THR A 88 4.47 -33.16 3.59
C THR A 88 4.42 -33.91 4.93
N GLU A 89 5.52 -33.91 5.68
CA GLU A 89 5.66 -34.49 7.02
C GLU A 89 4.82 -33.78 8.10
N LEU A 90 4.49 -32.51 7.88
CA LEU A 90 3.71 -31.71 8.84
C LEU A 90 2.21 -31.87 8.62
N ARG A 91 1.40 -31.64 9.66
CA ARG A 91 -0.06 -31.54 9.46
C ARG A 91 -0.41 -30.27 8.68
N LYS A 92 -1.51 -30.29 7.94
CA LYS A 92 -2.01 -29.12 7.18
C LYS A 92 -2.15 -27.86 8.05
N SER A 93 -2.62 -28.01 9.29
CA SER A 93 -2.76 -26.90 10.24
C SER A 93 -1.42 -26.33 10.71
N GLU A 94 -0.35 -27.14 10.73
CA GLU A 94 1.00 -26.71 11.09
C GLU A 94 1.70 -26.05 9.91
N ARG A 95 1.51 -26.57 8.69
CA ARG A 95 1.94 -25.90 7.46
C ARG A 95 1.33 -24.52 7.32
N GLY A 96 0.01 -24.40 7.56
CA GLY A 96 -0.70 -23.11 7.48
C GLY A 96 -0.16 -22.03 8.43
N LYS A 97 0.41 -22.41 9.59
CA LYS A 97 1.03 -21.46 10.53
C LYS A 97 2.36 -20.88 10.04
N ARG A 98 2.97 -21.47 9.01
CA ARG A 98 4.22 -21.01 8.39
C ARG A 98 4.01 -19.98 7.28
N LEU A 99 2.75 -19.73 6.93
CA LEU A 99 2.34 -18.81 5.88
C LEU A 99 1.50 -17.67 6.49
N LEU A 100 1.41 -16.57 5.74
CA LEU A 100 0.35 -15.58 5.97
C LEU A 100 -1.02 -16.25 5.86
N SER A 101 -2.08 -15.65 6.41
CA SER A 101 -3.42 -16.22 6.27
C SER A 101 -3.80 -16.38 4.78
N ASP A 102 -4.53 -17.44 4.44
CA ASP A 102 -4.92 -17.72 3.06
C ASP A 102 -5.62 -16.52 2.40
N LYS A 103 -6.45 -15.79 3.17
CA LYS A 103 -7.10 -14.57 2.74
C LYS A 103 -6.10 -13.46 2.39
N LEU A 104 -5.13 -13.20 3.26
CA LEU A 104 -4.11 -12.17 3.01
C LEU A 104 -3.23 -12.54 1.80
N ARG A 105 -2.88 -13.82 1.63
CA ARG A 105 -2.13 -14.27 0.45
C ARG A 105 -2.92 -14.03 -0.83
N PHE A 106 -4.19 -14.44 -0.85
CA PHE A 106 -5.08 -14.20 -1.98
C PHE A 106 -5.20 -12.70 -2.31
N ASP A 107 -5.43 -11.86 -1.29
CA ASP A 107 -5.58 -10.42 -1.47
C ASP A 107 -4.28 -9.79 -2.01
N LEU A 108 -3.11 -10.17 -1.49
CA LEU A 108 -1.81 -9.67 -1.98
C LEU A 108 -1.55 -10.07 -3.44
N SER A 109 -1.76 -11.34 -3.78
CA SER A 109 -1.57 -11.83 -5.15
C SER A 109 -2.55 -11.15 -6.11
N SER A 110 -3.82 -11.02 -5.71
CA SER A 110 -4.85 -10.34 -6.51
C SER A 110 -4.55 -8.87 -6.69
N MET A 111 -4.06 -8.18 -5.66
CA MET A 111 -3.65 -6.78 -5.74
C MET A 111 -2.50 -6.59 -6.74
N ILE A 112 -1.47 -7.44 -6.68
CA ILE A 112 -0.31 -7.35 -7.57
C ILE A 112 -0.71 -7.62 -9.03
N ILE A 113 -1.40 -8.74 -9.27
CA ILE A 113 -1.85 -9.15 -10.60
C ILE A 113 -2.83 -8.12 -11.17
N GLY A 114 -3.81 -7.71 -10.36
CA GLY A 114 -4.83 -6.74 -10.75
C GLY A 114 -4.23 -5.39 -11.14
N PHE A 115 -3.23 -4.91 -10.40
CA PHE A 115 -2.55 -3.65 -10.74
C PHE A 115 -1.81 -3.74 -12.09
N GLN A 116 -1.13 -4.86 -12.36
CA GLN A 116 -0.45 -5.08 -13.63
C GLN A 116 -1.44 -5.12 -14.80
N GLU A 117 -2.55 -5.86 -14.67
CA GLU A 117 -3.58 -5.95 -15.71
C GLU A 117 -4.31 -4.63 -15.95
N VAL A 118 -4.51 -3.83 -14.90
CA VAL A 118 -5.05 -2.47 -15.00
C VAL A 118 -4.10 -1.56 -15.79
N CYS A 119 -2.79 -1.61 -15.51
CA CYS A 119 -1.79 -0.86 -16.28
C CYS A 119 -1.79 -1.29 -17.76
N LYS A 120 -1.75 -2.60 -18.01
CA LYS A 120 -1.79 -3.17 -19.36
C LYS A 120 -3.02 -2.72 -20.14
N THR A 121 -4.21 -2.93 -19.56
CA THR A 121 -5.48 -2.55 -20.18
C THR A 121 -5.52 -1.05 -20.48
N ALA A 122 -5.07 -0.21 -19.54
CA ALA A 122 -5.07 1.24 -19.73
C ALA A 122 -4.12 1.70 -20.84
N PHE A 123 -2.89 1.17 -20.88
CA PHE A 123 -1.90 1.58 -21.87
C PHE A 123 -2.24 1.08 -23.28
N GLU A 124 -2.84 -0.11 -23.38
CA GLU A 124 -3.30 -0.68 -24.66
C GLU A 124 -4.52 0.07 -25.23
N HIS A 125 -5.52 0.37 -24.39
CA HIS A 125 -6.79 0.96 -24.86
C HIS A 125 -6.79 2.49 -24.86
N PHE A 126 -5.95 3.13 -24.03
CA PHE A 126 -5.88 4.57 -23.88
C PHE A 126 -4.42 5.04 -23.99
N PRO A 127 -3.89 5.21 -25.21
CA PRO A 127 -2.52 5.68 -25.43
C PRO A 127 -2.25 7.01 -24.70
N GLY A 128 -1.14 7.07 -23.97
CA GLY A 128 -0.78 8.24 -23.17
C GLY A 128 -1.47 8.32 -21.80
N SER A 129 -2.31 7.34 -21.44
CA SER A 129 -2.82 7.22 -20.08
C SER A 129 -1.70 6.88 -19.10
N THR A 130 -1.93 7.22 -17.84
CA THR A 130 -0.99 6.98 -16.75
C THR A 130 -1.73 6.55 -15.50
N ILE A 131 -1.14 5.69 -14.68
CA ILE A 131 -1.76 5.17 -13.46
C ILE A 131 -0.88 5.46 -12.26
N SER A 132 -1.42 6.13 -11.25
CA SER A 132 -0.74 6.34 -9.97
C SER A 132 -1.07 5.21 -9.00
N PRO A 133 -0.09 4.40 -8.54
CA PRO A 133 -0.33 3.29 -7.62
C PRO A 133 -1.06 3.71 -6.33
N PHE A 134 -0.70 4.86 -5.75
CA PHE A 134 -1.34 5.33 -4.50
C PHE A 134 -2.85 5.59 -4.61
N ARG A 135 -3.40 5.68 -5.83
CA ARG A 135 -4.83 5.92 -6.04
C ARG A 135 -5.63 4.62 -6.14
N THR A 136 -4.99 3.46 -6.06
CA THR A 136 -5.68 2.17 -6.13
C THR A 136 -6.12 1.64 -4.77
N ASN A 137 -5.91 2.40 -3.69
CA ASN A 137 -6.31 2.04 -2.34
C ASN A 137 -7.66 2.69 -1.95
N SER A 138 -8.19 2.29 -0.79
CA SER A 138 -9.44 2.82 -0.24
C SER A 138 -9.27 4.09 0.60
N ASP A 139 -8.07 4.66 0.72
CA ASP A 139 -7.79 5.77 1.64
C ASP A 139 -8.65 7.00 1.33
N LEU A 140 -8.93 7.25 0.04
CA LEU A 140 -9.82 8.33 -0.37
C LEU A 140 -11.23 8.16 0.20
N VAL A 141 -11.76 6.93 0.20
CA VAL A 141 -13.08 6.63 0.76
C VAL A 141 -13.03 6.68 2.29
N GLU A 142 -11.96 6.16 2.89
CA GLU A 142 -11.75 6.23 4.35
C GLU A 142 -11.68 7.67 4.86
N ASN A 143 -11.06 8.56 4.09
CA ASN A 143 -11.03 9.98 4.37
C ASN A 143 -12.42 10.62 4.37
N ILE A 144 -13.32 10.20 3.47
CA ILE A 144 -14.72 10.65 3.49
C ILE A 144 -15.40 10.17 4.76
N PHE A 145 -15.21 8.90 5.16
CA PHE A 145 -15.76 8.41 6.43
C PHE A 145 -15.20 9.14 7.65
N CYS A 146 -13.95 9.59 7.60
CA CYS A 146 -13.36 10.44 8.64
C CYS A 146 -14.02 11.83 8.68
N GLN A 147 -14.29 12.43 7.53
CA GLN A 147 -15.01 13.71 7.47
C GLN A 147 -16.44 13.59 7.98
N GLU A 148 -17.15 12.51 7.63
CA GLU A 148 -18.49 12.19 8.14
C GLU A 148 -18.53 12.12 9.67
N ARG A 149 -17.60 11.36 10.27
CA ARG A 149 -17.49 11.28 11.74
C ARG A 149 -17.07 12.62 12.35
N GLY A 150 -16.16 13.35 11.70
CA GLY A 150 -15.67 14.64 12.18
C GLY A 150 -16.75 15.73 12.18
N HIS A 151 -17.62 15.74 11.18
CA HIS A 151 -18.71 16.72 11.07
C HIS A 151 -19.75 16.55 12.19
N ASN A 152 -19.95 15.32 12.67
CA ASN A 152 -20.88 15.02 13.76
C ASN A 152 -20.27 15.23 15.17
N GLY A 153 -19.07 15.81 15.27
CA GLY A 153 -18.44 16.19 16.53
C GLY A 153 -18.19 14.99 17.46
N GLN A 154 -18.78 15.01 18.66
CA GLN A 154 -18.66 13.90 19.61
C GLN A 154 -19.48 12.66 19.20
N ASN A 155 -20.43 12.81 18.25
CA ASN A 155 -21.21 11.69 17.73
C ASN A 155 -20.43 10.95 16.63
N SER A 156 -19.48 10.12 17.07
CA SER A 156 -18.63 9.31 16.20
C SER A 156 -19.35 8.18 15.46
N ASN A 157 -20.63 7.93 15.76
CA ASN A 157 -21.47 6.90 15.14
C ASN A 157 -22.81 7.51 14.71
N PRO A 158 -22.83 8.33 13.64
CA PRO A 158 -24.06 8.96 13.18
C PRO A 158 -25.11 7.93 12.73
N THR A 159 -26.37 8.27 12.95
CA THR A 159 -27.51 7.50 12.44
C THR A 159 -27.65 7.72 10.92
N TYR A 160 -28.39 6.82 10.26
CA TYR A 160 -28.70 6.96 8.84
C TYR A 160 -29.35 8.32 8.50
N ALA A 161 -30.23 8.83 9.37
CA ALA A 161 -30.89 10.13 9.19
C ALA A 161 -29.90 11.31 9.27
N GLN A 162 -28.79 11.15 9.98
CA GLN A 162 -27.72 12.16 10.08
C GLN A 162 -26.72 12.06 8.92
N TYR A 163 -26.51 10.86 8.38
CA TYR A 163 -25.55 10.61 7.30
C TYR A 163 -25.90 11.39 6.02
N GLY A 164 -27.14 11.34 5.55
CA GLY A 164 -27.55 12.00 4.30
C GLY A 164 -27.28 13.51 4.26
N PRO A 165 -27.75 14.28 5.27
CA PRO A 165 -27.46 15.71 5.37
C PRO A 165 -25.95 16.02 5.54
N THR A 166 -25.21 15.17 6.24
CA THR A 166 -23.76 15.31 6.43
C THR A 166 -23.02 15.15 5.10
N MET A 167 -23.35 14.12 4.33
CA MET A 167 -22.74 13.88 3.02
C MET A 167 -23.02 15.03 2.06
N ASN A 168 -24.25 15.58 2.06
CA ASN A 168 -24.56 16.77 1.27
C ASN A 168 -23.68 17.96 1.68
N SER A 169 -23.46 18.15 2.98
CA SER A 169 -22.58 19.21 3.49
C SER A 169 -21.13 19.00 3.09
N ILE A 170 -20.61 17.76 3.09
CA ILE A 170 -19.26 17.43 2.63
C ILE A 170 -19.10 17.70 1.13
N VAL A 171 -20.08 17.25 0.32
CA VAL A 171 -20.06 17.43 -1.14
C VAL A 171 -20.13 18.91 -1.52
N LEU A 172 -21.02 19.67 -0.88
CA LEU A 172 -21.22 21.10 -1.15
C LEU A 172 -20.12 21.97 -0.54
N GLY A 173 -19.51 21.53 0.57
CA GLY A 173 -18.55 22.28 1.37
C GLY A 173 -17.10 21.92 1.13
N GLN A 174 -16.71 21.33 -0.02
CA GLN A 174 -15.34 20.90 -0.33
C GLN A 174 -14.29 22.03 -0.17
N THR A 175 -13.83 22.21 1.05
CA THR A 175 -12.51 22.70 1.43
C THR A 175 -12.20 21.95 2.72
N THR A 176 -11.37 20.92 2.65
CA THR A 176 -11.00 20.11 3.82
C THR A 176 -10.40 21.00 4.90
N THR A 177 -11.10 21.17 6.02
CA THR A 177 -10.64 21.96 7.17
C THR A 177 -9.95 21.12 8.24
N THR A 178 -9.75 19.82 8.05
CA THR A 178 -9.18 18.94 9.08
C THR A 178 -7.73 18.55 8.78
N THR A 179 -6.82 19.02 9.64
CA THR A 179 -5.39 18.67 9.65
C THR A 179 -5.10 17.27 10.23
N SER A 180 -6.14 16.53 10.60
CA SER A 180 -6.07 15.20 11.24
C SER A 180 -6.24 14.02 10.26
N SER A 181 -6.29 14.28 8.97
CA SER A 181 -6.31 13.24 7.92
C SER A 181 -4.88 12.77 7.59
N ASN A 182 -4.73 11.49 7.24
CA ASN A 182 -3.46 10.88 6.84
C ASN A 182 -2.87 11.48 5.55
N THR A 183 -3.62 12.33 4.85
CA THR A 183 -3.12 13.10 3.71
C THR A 183 -2.86 14.53 4.14
N GLY A 184 -1.58 14.92 4.19
CA GLY A 184 -1.19 16.33 4.12
C GLY A 184 -1.86 17.03 2.94
N SER A 185 -2.02 18.35 3.06
CA SER A 185 -2.67 19.31 2.15
C SER A 185 -3.17 18.76 0.81
N VAL A 186 -4.46 18.98 0.54
CA VAL A 186 -5.16 18.62 -0.70
C VAL A 186 -4.35 19.00 -1.93
N GLU A 187 -3.71 18.02 -2.56
CA GLU A 187 -3.37 18.12 -3.96
C GLU A 187 -4.60 17.66 -4.76
N ASN A 188 -5.04 18.57 -5.62
CA ASN A 188 -6.26 18.54 -6.41
C ASN A 188 -6.56 17.17 -7.06
N LEU A 189 -7.85 16.86 -7.16
CA LEU A 189 -8.45 15.62 -7.65
C LEU A 189 -7.96 15.14 -9.03
N CYS A 190 -8.24 13.88 -9.30
CA CYS A 190 -7.60 12.99 -10.26
C CYS A 190 -7.73 13.30 -11.75
N PHE A 191 -8.50 14.32 -12.13
CA PHE A 191 -8.85 14.58 -13.52
C PHE A 191 -8.71 16.06 -13.82
N PHE A 192 -7.59 16.44 -14.45
CA PHE A 192 -7.52 17.70 -15.18
C PHE A 192 -7.20 17.43 -16.65
N LYS A 193 -8.04 18.02 -17.50
CA LYS A 193 -7.70 18.38 -18.88
C LYS A 193 -6.84 19.64 -18.77
N ASN A 194 -5.63 19.63 -19.34
CA ASN A 194 -4.73 20.79 -19.32
C ASN A 194 -5.42 22.02 -19.94
N GLY A 195 -5.87 22.95 -19.10
CA GLY A 195 -6.31 24.29 -19.49
C GLY A 195 -5.19 25.31 -19.22
N PRO A 196 -5.12 26.42 -19.98
CA PRO A 196 -3.96 27.29 -19.96
C PRO A 196 -3.80 28.00 -18.61
N PHE A 197 -2.58 27.94 -18.09
CA PHE A 197 -2.10 28.68 -16.91
C PHE A 197 -2.52 30.15 -16.98
N ARG A 198 -3.38 30.60 -16.08
CA ARG A 198 -3.54 32.03 -15.80
C ARG A 198 -2.38 32.49 -14.93
N SER A 199 -1.49 33.26 -15.54
CA SER A 199 -0.47 34.06 -14.86
C SER A 199 -1.14 35.04 -13.89
N ASN A 200 -0.87 34.89 -12.59
CA ASN A 200 -1.15 35.94 -11.63
C ASN A 200 -0.14 37.08 -11.84
N LYS A 201 -0.64 38.24 -12.26
CA LYS A 201 0.10 39.50 -12.16
C LYS A 201 -0.08 40.06 -10.74
N LYS A 202 1.08 40.40 -10.17
CA LYS A 202 1.41 41.23 -9.00
C LYS A 202 0.28 41.71 -8.11
#